data_AF-A0A842PA00-F1
#
_entry.id   AF-A0A842PA00-F1
#
_cell.length_a   1.000
_cell.length_b   1.000
_cell.length_c   1.000
_cell.angle_alpha   90.00
_cell.angle_beta   90.00
_cell.angle_gamma   90.00
#
_symmetry.space_group_name_H-M   'P 1'
#
loop_
_entity.id
_entity.type
_entity.pdbx_description
1 polymer ?
#
loop_
_entity_poly.entity_id
_entity_poly.type
_entity_poly.pdbx_seq_one_letter_code
_entity_poly.pdbx_strand_id
1 'polypeptide(L)' 'DYIQKVIKDLHSESEEIKQMKLESDSFDEKEFLSSELASIGKQEFGVEISVYSENDSDIYDPKGKARHARPFKPAILIE' A
#
# COMPACT_ATOMS: atom_id res chain seq x y z
N ASP A 1 9.02 18.11 0.48
CA ASP A 1 9.51 16.74 0.20
C ASP A 1 8.52 15.80 -0.48
N TYR A 2 7.25 15.73 -0.05
CA TYR A 2 6.24 14.84 -0.68
C TYR A 2 6.10 15.09 -2.20
N ILE A 3 5.91 16.35 -2.60
CA ILE A 3 5.71 16.75 -4.00
C ILE A 3 6.87 16.31 -4.91
N GLN A 4 8.12 16.50 -4.46
CA GLN A 4 9.29 16.09 -5.25
C GLN A 4 9.37 14.57 -5.44
N LYS A 5 9.01 13.78 -4.41
CA LYS A 5 8.94 12.32 -4.53
C LYS A 5 7.83 11.87 -5.49
N VAL A 6 6.67 12.51 -5.44
CA VAL A 6 5.56 12.23 -6.36
C VAL A 6 5.94 12.54 -7.81
N ILE A 7 6.59 13.68 -8.05
CA ILE A 7 7.08 14.05 -9.39
C ILE A 7 8.10 13.03 -9.91
N LYS A 8 9.06 12.62 -9.06
CA LYS A 8 10.07 11.62 -9.43
C LYS A 8 9.41 10.28 -9.75
N ASP A 9 8.46 9.84 -8.92
CA ASP A 9 7.73 8.60 -9.11
C ASP A 9 6.93 8.64 -10.43
N LEU A 10 6.22 9.75 -10.70
CA LEU A 10 5.49 9.95 -11.94
C LEU A 10 6.42 9.93 -13.17
N HIS A 11 7.63 10.49 -13.08
CA HIS A 11 8.60 10.41 -14.18
C HIS A 11 9.24 9.03 -14.34
N SER A 12 9.32 8.24 -13.27
CA SER A 12 9.87 6.87 -13.30
C SER A 12 8.86 5.80 -13.71
N GLU A 13 7.56 6.09 -13.65
CA GLU A 13 6.50 5.18 -14.04
C GLU A 13 6.17 5.30 -15.54
N SER A 14 5.99 4.16 -16.21
CA SER A 14 5.54 4.08 -17.60
C SER A 14 4.14 4.64 -17.79
N GLU A 15 3.82 5.11 -18.99
CA GLU A 15 2.47 5.62 -19.32
C GLU A 15 1.37 4.58 -19.09
N GLU A 16 1.68 3.29 -19.29
CA GLU A 16 0.78 2.16 -19.04
C GLU A 16 0.33 2.07 -17.58
N ILE A 17 1.24 2.29 -16.62
CA ILE A 17 0.91 2.26 -15.19
C ILE A 17 0.05 3.48 -14.82
N LYS A 18 0.34 4.65 -15.42
CA LYS A 18 -0.47 5.86 -15.19
C LYS A 18 -1.89 5.69 -15.72
N GLN A 19 -2.02 5.10 -16.90
CA GLN A 19 -3.31 4.83 -17.52
C GLN A 19 -4.11 3.81 -16.70
N MET A 20 -3.47 2.72 -16.25
CA MET A 20 -4.07 1.74 -15.37
C MET A 20 -4.56 2.35 -14.05
N LYS A 21 -3.77 3.24 -13.43
CA LYS A 21 -4.18 3.97 -12.22
C LYS A 21 -5.37 4.91 -12.46
N LEU A 22 -5.43 5.54 -13.62
CA LEU A 22 -6.54 6.43 -14.03
C LEU A 22 -7.83 5.65 -14.31
N GLU A 23 -7.72 4.46 -14.89
CA GLU A 23 -8.85 3.57 -15.16
C GLU A 23 -9.34 2.85 -13.88
N SER A 24 -8.48 2.76 -12.87
CA SER A 24 -8.74 2.11 -11.58
C SER A 24 -9.35 3.04 -10.52
N ASP A 25 -10.09 4.08 -10.94
CA ASP A 25 -10.80 5.02 -10.03
C ASP A 25 -11.72 4.34 -8.98
N SER A 26 -12.01 3.04 -9.15
CA SER A 26 -12.83 2.22 -8.24
C SER A 26 -12.08 1.05 -7.58
N PHE A 27 -10.75 1.08 -7.54
CA PHE A 27 -9.97 0.00 -6.93
C PHE A 27 -9.83 0.17 -5.41
N ASP A 28 -10.48 -0.72 -4.65
CA ASP A 28 -10.29 -0.78 -3.20
C ASP A 28 -8.98 -1.52 -2.86
N GLU A 29 -7.90 -0.75 -2.73
CA GLU A 29 -6.58 -1.26 -2.35
C GLU A 29 -6.61 -2.01 -1.01
N LYS A 30 -7.43 -1.59 -0.05
CA LYS A 30 -7.49 -2.22 1.29
C LYS A 30 -8.07 -3.62 1.19
N GLU A 31 -9.21 -3.76 0.52
CA GLU A 31 -9.84 -5.07 0.33
C GLU A 31 -8.93 -6.01 -0.46
N PHE A 32 -8.38 -5.54 -1.59
CA PHE A 32 -7.49 -6.36 -2.42
C PHE A 32 -6.24 -6.84 -1.66
N LEU A 33 -5.58 -5.96 -0.91
CA LEU A 33 -4.42 -6.34 -0.12
C LEU A 33 -4.82 -7.29 1.01
N SER A 34 -5.97 -7.08 1.65
CA SER A 34 -6.44 -7.96 2.73
C SER A 34 -6.77 -9.37 2.25
N SER A 35 -7.36 -9.53 1.06
CA SER A 35 -7.72 -10.85 0.52
C SER A 35 -6.51 -11.62 0.03
N GLU A 36 -5.64 -10.97 -0.74
CA GLU A 36 -4.49 -11.61 -1.38
C GLU A 36 -3.36 -11.85 -0.36
N LEU A 37 -3.01 -10.84 0.45
CA LEU A 37 -1.91 -10.98 1.40
C LEU A 37 -2.25 -11.90 2.56
N ALA A 38 -3.50 -11.93 3.05
CA ALA A 38 -3.85 -12.86 4.11
C ALA A 38 -3.65 -14.33 3.68
N SER A 39 -4.00 -14.64 2.43
CA SER A 39 -3.85 -15.99 1.85
C SER A 39 -2.38 -16.33 1.65
N ILE A 40 -1.61 -15.45 1.00
CA ILE A 40 -0.19 -15.66 0.69
C ILE A 40 0.66 -15.65 1.97
N GLY A 41 0.45 -14.69 2.86
CA GLY A 41 1.22 -14.53 4.09
C GLY A 41 1.10 -15.74 5.01
N LYS A 42 -0.10 -16.30 5.13
CA LYS A 42 -0.33 -17.49 5.95
C LYS A 42 0.20 -18.76 5.29
N GLN A 43 0.04 -18.90 3.97
CA GLN A 43 0.42 -20.11 3.25
C GLN A 43 1.93 -20.20 3.02
N GLU A 44 2.57 -19.12 2.59
CA GLU A 44 3.99 -19.12 2.20
C GLU A 44 4.93 -18.78 3.36
N PHE A 45 4.51 -17.87 4.24
CA PHE A 45 5.37 -17.33 5.29
C PHE A 45 4.93 -17.73 6.71
N GLY A 46 3.74 -18.32 6.86
CA GLY A 46 3.19 -18.68 8.17
C GLY A 46 2.95 -17.48 9.10
N VAL A 47 2.87 -16.27 8.55
CA VAL A 47 2.66 -15.03 9.31
C VAL A 47 1.23 -14.54 9.19
N GLU A 48 0.76 -13.86 10.24
CA GLU A 48 -0.52 -13.16 10.23
C GLU A 48 -0.31 -11.75 9.67
N ILE A 49 -1.06 -11.40 8.62
CA ILE A 49 -0.97 -10.10 7.97
C ILE A 49 -2.21 -9.29 8.29
N SER A 50 -2.01 -8.11 8.88
CA SER A 50 -3.06 -7.13 9.14
C SER A 50 -2.87 -5.92 8.22
N VAL A 51 -3.94 -5.56 7.51
CA VAL A 51 -3.95 -4.42 6.58
C VAL A 51 -4.77 -3.28 7.19
N TYR A 52 -4.16 -2.11 7.32
CA TYR A 52 -4.79 -0.91 7.87
C TYR A 52 -4.83 0.21 6.83
N SER A 53 -5.91 1.00 6.84
CA SER A 53 -6.01 2.24 6.06
C SER A 53 -5.64 3.45 6.91
N GLU A 54 -5.23 4.55 6.28
CA GLU A 54 -4.96 5.82 6.95
C GLU A 54 -6.17 6.40 7.71
N ASN A 55 -7.38 6.01 7.30
CA ASN A 55 -8.63 6.43 7.95
C ASN A 55 -9.04 5.57 9.15
N ASP A 56 -8.37 4.44 9.39
CA ASP A 56 -8.68 3.60 10.55
C ASP A 56 -8.13 4.26 11.84
N SER A 57 -8.97 4.40 12.86
CA SER A 57 -8.58 4.99 14.15
C SER A 57 -7.56 4.15 14.92
N ASP A 58 -7.51 2.84 14.63
CA ASP A 58 -6.79 1.82 15.38
C ASP A 58 -5.54 1.31 14.61
N ILE A 59 -4.86 2.19 13.86
CA ILE A 59 -3.61 1.83 13.18
C ILE A 59 -2.55 1.43 14.21
N TYR A 60 -2.14 0.16 14.18
CA TYR A 60 -1.05 -0.35 14.99
C TYR A 60 0.29 -0.09 14.30
N ASP A 61 0.94 1.03 14.66
CA ASP A 61 2.25 1.39 14.10
C ASP A 61 3.22 1.92 15.18
N PRO A 62 3.79 1.03 16.01
CA PRO A 62 4.75 1.41 17.05
C PRO A 62 6.04 2.06 16.49
N LYS A 63 6.34 1.90 15.20
CA LYS A 63 7.55 2.44 14.55
C LYS A 63 7.28 3.66 13.64
N GLY A 64 6.04 4.17 13.58
CA GLY A 64 5.70 5.33 12.75
C GLY A 64 5.93 5.15 11.24
N LYS A 65 5.95 3.89 10.75
CA LYS A 65 6.17 3.55 9.33
C LYS A 65 4.98 3.92 8.45
N ALA A 66 3.75 3.98 8.96
CA ALA A 66 2.54 4.34 8.24
C ALA A 66 2.67 5.71 7.55
N ARG A 67 3.40 6.66 8.15
CA ARG A 67 3.68 7.99 7.56
C ARG A 67 4.49 7.95 6.26
N HIS A 68 5.12 6.80 5.95
CA HIS A 68 5.87 6.59 4.73
C HIS A 68 5.06 5.86 3.64
N ALA A 69 3.86 5.37 3.99
CA ALA A 69 2.94 4.77 3.03
C ALA A 69 2.48 5.83 2.03
N ARG A 70 2.29 5.41 0.79
CA ARG A 70 1.79 6.23 -0.31
C ARG A 70 0.81 5.39 -1.15
N PRO A 71 -0.09 6.01 -1.92
CA PRO A 71 -0.96 5.28 -2.84
C PRO A 71 -0.14 4.34 -3.75
N PHE A 72 -0.58 3.09 -3.92
CA PHE A 72 0.15 2.02 -4.62
C PHE A 72 1.54 1.66 -4.06
N LYS A 73 1.95 2.20 -2.90
CA LYS A 73 3.23 1.92 -2.23
C LYS A 73 3.01 1.82 -0.72
N PRO A 74 2.50 0.66 -0.23
CA PRO A 74 2.20 0.48 1.19
C PRO A 74 3.48 0.50 2.05
N ALA A 75 3.33 0.89 3.31
CA ALA A 75 4.38 0.72 4.31
C ALA A 75 4.19 -0.61 5.04
N ILE A 76 5.28 -1.37 5.19
CA ILE A 76 5.26 -2.68 5.84
C ILE A 76 6.02 -2.58 7.16
N LEU A 77 5.37 -3.05 8.22
CA LEU A 77 5.97 -3.29 9.53
C LEU A 77 6.07 -4.80 9.73
N ILE A 78 7.26 -5.28 10.09
CA ILE A 78 7.52 -6.68 10.44
C ILE A 78 8.12 -6.66 11.85
N GLU A 79 7.62 -7.53 12.72
CA GLU A 79 8.09 -7.78 14.08
C GLU A 79 8.32 -9.28 14.28
#